data_AF-A0A960DQI9-F1
#
_entry.id   AF-A0A960DQI9-F1
#
_cell.length_a   1.000
_cell.length_b   1.000
_cell.length_c   1.000
_cell.angle_alpha   90.00
_cell.angle_beta   90.00
_cell.angle_gamma   90.00
#
_symmetry.space_group_name_H-M   'P 1'
#
loop_
_entity.id
_entity.type
_entity.pdbx_description
1 polymer ?
#
loop_
_entity_poly.entity_id
_entity_poly.type
_entity_poly.pdbx_seq_one_letter_code
_entity_poly.pdbx_strand_id
1 'polypeptide(L)'
;EEQYLTQLVGFEEAFDNWAAWCKGDATCPFTAGDVGARWDALRQQLDDNPVPGSDGRLGNQAVMDTATTAALYSESEWPVLADALARAEAGDSDPLFALADSYEGRNPDGTFNTLFQSFPIIQCASGIEDQPVPDPQALLDELHEKAPRFSRDITLEDLQYDGGSCDDLMDDQPVVALDYRGAAPILVVGGQNDPATPYRWAEEMVGELGPSATLLTYTGEGHGQMLVSTCVTDAEGATLADLTLPDEGAVCDPDPVVERPSWWADLPTPDGVGNPVSLPALTAAIGLTDTTGYGETRLTSMSPQEAVDAYTAAFEADGYRSLGSEPVTDLGDTVRGAFLTPDGDLVLVFVMGPEALALDDLAGAASSVPDGQSVVVVAYLP
;
A
#
# COMPACT_ATOMS: atom_id res chain seq x y z
N GLU A 1 5.68 21.02 16.94
CA GLU A 1 6.69 21.40 15.92
C GLU A 1 7.29 20.16 15.26
N GLU A 2 7.93 19.28 16.04
CA GLU A 2 8.52 18.05 15.51
C GLU A 2 7.52 17.06 14.91
N GLN A 3 6.30 16.94 15.43
CA GLN A 3 5.32 15.99 14.88
C GLN A 3 4.84 16.38 13.48
N TYR A 4 4.37 17.62 13.31
CA TYR A 4 3.85 18.14 12.03
C TYR A 4 4.94 18.22 10.95
N LEU A 5 6.08 18.84 11.26
CA LEU A 5 7.10 19.07 10.23
C LEU A 5 7.69 17.76 9.71
N THR A 6 7.98 16.83 10.61
CA THR A 6 8.69 15.59 10.25
C THR A 6 7.85 14.69 9.38
N GLN A 7 6.56 14.54 9.71
CA GLN A 7 5.66 13.72 8.92
C GLN A 7 5.41 14.35 7.54
N LEU A 8 5.16 15.66 7.45
CA LEU A 8 4.95 16.31 6.15
C LEU A 8 6.20 16.23 5.26
N VAL A 9 7.40 16.33 5.84
CA VAL A 9 8.65 16.10 5.11
C VAL A 9 8.74 14.65 4.63
N GLY A 10 8.39 13.68 5.47
CA GLY A 10 8.34 12.26 5.07
C GLY A 10 7.42 12.02 3.88
N PHE A 11 6.23 12.63 3.86
CA PHE A 11 5.33 12.55 2.71
C PHE A 11 5.85 13.28 1.47
N GLU A 12 6.51 14.44 1.62
CA GLU A 12 7.13 15.13 0.49
C GLU A 12 8.26 14.29 -0.12
N GLU A 13 9.08 13.64 0.71
CA GLU A 13 10.14 12.72 0.27
C GLU A 13 9.56 11.48 -0.43
N ALA A 14 8.50 10.87 0.14
CA ALA A 14 7.82 9.75 -0.51
C ALA A 14 7.19 10.14 -1.85
N PHE A 15 6.63 11.35 -1.96
CA PHE A 15 6.15 11.87 -3.23
C PHE A 15 7.28 12.04 -4.25
N ASP A 16 8.42 12.58 -3.83
CA ASP A 16 9.59 12.74 -4.71
C ASP A 16 10.13 11.37 -5.17
N ASN A 17 10.13 10.36 -4.31
CA ASN A 17 10.48 8.98 -4.65
C ASN A 17 9.49 8.38 -5.67
N TRP A 18 8.18 8.52 -5.45
CA TRP A 18 7.14 8.11 -6.42
C TRP A 18 7.30 8.82 -7.77
N ALA A 19 7.54 10.13 -7.76
CA ALA A 19 7.72 10.92 -8.97
C ALA A 19 8.99 10.50 -9.74
N ALA A 20 10.06 10.17 -9.02
CA ALA A 20 11.29 9.64 -9.60
C ALA A 20 11.08 8.24 -10.22
N TRP A 21 10.35 7.35 -9.53
CA TRP A 21 9.97 6.05 -10.04
C TRP A 21 9.14 6.18 -11.33
N CYS A 22 8.06 6.96 -11.32
CA CYS A 22 7.18 7.10 -12.47
C CYS A 22 7.89 7.76 -13.67
N LYS A 23 8.88 8.63 -13.42
CA LYS A 23 9.74 9.19 -14.46
C LYS A 23 10.68 8.15 -15.05
N GLY A 24 11.21 7.25 -14.23
CA GLY A 24 12.16 6.21 -14.62
C GLY A 24 11.50 5.03 -15.34
N ASP A 25 10.23 4.74 -15.04
CA ASP A 25 9.47 3.64 -15.63
C ASP A 25 8.64 4.10 -16.84
N ALA A 26 9.02 3.63 -18.03
CA ALA A 26 8.30 3.92 -19.27
C ALA A 26 6.89 3.29 -19.33
N THR A 27 6.59 2.36 -18.42
CA THR A 27 5.27 1.74 -18.28
C THR A 27 4.36 2.51 -17.31
N CYS A 28 4.87 3.49 -16.56
CA CYS A 28 4.06 4.35 -15.70
C CYS A 28 3.06 5.19 -16.54
N PRO A 29 1.74 5.05 -16.35
CA PRO A 29 0.73 5.79 -17.13
C PRO A 29 0.83 7.33 -16.99
N PHE A 30 1.36 7.79 -15.85
CA PHE A 30 1.54 9.20 -15.53
C PHE A 30 2.95 9.74 -15.84
N THR A 31 3.79 8.98 -16.54
CA THR A 31 5.17 9.38 -16.83
C THR A 31 5.26 10.71 -17.58
N ALA A 32 6.24 11.55 -17.23
CA ALA A 32 6.49 12.84 -17.84
C ALA A 32 7.95 13.27 -17.66
N GLY A 33 8.40 14.29 -18.40
CA GLY A 33 9.73 14.88 -18.19
C GLY A 33 9.90 15.48 -16.78
N ASP A 34 8.81 16.01 -16.24
CA ASP A 34 8.65 16.49 -14.87
C ASP A 34 7.31 15.99 -14.34
N VAL A 35 7.34 14.90 -13.56
CA VAL A 35 6.15 14.25 -12.99
C VAL A 35 5.51 15.13 -11.92
N GLY A 36 6.30 15.79 -11.09
CA GLY A 36 5.82 16.70 -10.06
C GLY A 36 5.05 17.89 -10.64
N ALA A 37 5.59 18.53 -11.69
CA ALA A 37 4.91 19.63 -12.35
C ALA A 37 3.61 19.19 -13.06
N ARG A 38 3.56 17.96 -13.59
CA ARG A 38 2.32 17.39 -14.16
C ARG A 38 1.27 17.17 -13.06
N TRP A 39 1.68 16.64 -11.92
CA TRP A 39 0.81 16.46 -10.75
C TRP A 39 0.24 17.80 -10.27
N ASP A 40 1.08 18.83 -10.12
CA ASP A 40 0.63 20.18 -9.69
C ASP A 40 -0.35 20.79 -10.69
N ALA A 41 -0.14 20.60 -12.00
CA ALA A 41 -1.03 21.08 -13.04
C ALA A 41 -2.39 20.37 -13.03
N LEU A 42 -2.41 19.04 -12.86
CA LEU A 42 -3.65 18.27 -12.73
C LEU A 42 -4.41 18.70 -11.48
N ARG A 43 -3.72 18.88 -10.35
CA ARG A 43 -4.36 19.33 -9.12
C ARG A 43 -5.07 20.66 -9.31
N GLN A 44 -4.40 21.65 -9.92
CA GLN A 44 -5.02 22.94 -10.23
C GLN A 44 -6.21 22.80 -11.20
N GLN A 45 -6.10 21.92 -12.20
CA GLN A 45 -7.20 21.65 -13.13
C GLN A 45 -8.43 21.09 -12.39
N LEU A 46 -8.24 20.15 -11.46
CA LEU A 46 -9.33 19.53 -10.69
C LEU A 46 -9.93 20.48 -9.66
N ASP A 47 -9.17 21.45 -9.14
CA ASP A 47 -9.70 22.56 -8.32
C ASP A 47 -10.62 23.47 -9.15
N ASP A 48 -10.13 23.91 -10.32
CA ASP A 48 -10.88 24.81 -11.20
C ASP A 48 -12.09 24.13 -11.87
N ASN A 49 -11.95 22.85 -12.22
CA ASN A 49 -12.93 22.07 -12.98
C ASN A 49 -13.02 20.63 -12.46
N PRO A 50 -13.72 20.39 -11.33
CA PRO A 50 -13.91 19.05 -10.79
C PRO A 50 -14.57 18.09 -11.78
N VAL A 51 -14.11 16.84 -11.79
CA VAL A 51 -14.59 15.78 -12.68
C VAL A 51 -15.62 14.92 -11.95
N PRO A 52 -16.88 14.82 -12.41
CA PRO A 52 -17.87 13.95 -11.78
C PRO A 52 -17.50 12.48 -11.93
N GLY A 53 -17.50 11.74 -10.82
CA GLY A 53 -17.43 10.28 -10.81
C GLY A 53 -18.77 9.64 -11.20
N SER A 54 -18.76 8.32 -11.41
CA SER A 54 -19.94 7.55 -11.79
C SER A 54 -21.04 7.55 -10.72
N ASP A 55 -20.68 7.76 -9.45
CA ASP A 55 -21.61 7.90 -8.32
C ASP A 55 -22.12 9.34 -8.12
N GLY A 56 -21.68 10.28 -8.95
CA GLY A 56 -22.08 11.69 -8.92
C GLY A 56 -21.27 12.58 -7.98
N ARG A 57 -20.30 12.05 -7.22
CA ARG A 57 -19.35 12.87 -6.46
C ARG A 57 -18.42 13.63 -7.40
N LEU A 58 -17.90 14.76 -6.94
CA LEU A 58 -16.96 15.58 -7.71
C LEU A 58 -15.53 15.23 -7.30
N GLY A 59 -14.78 14.59 -8.21
CA GLY A 59 -13.35 14.39 -8.07
C GLY A 59 -12.64 15.72 -8.28
N ASN A 60 -12.17 16.30 -7.19
CA ASN A 60 -11.51 17.61 -7.15
C ASN A 60 -10.08 17.44 -6.61
N GLN A 61 -9.39 18.56 -6.38
CA GLN A 61 -8.04 18.58 -5.82
C GLN A 61 -7.92 17.89 -4.46
N ALA A 62 -8.93 18.02 -3.59
CA ALA A 62 -8.86 17.44 -2.25
C ALA A 62 -8.93 15.91 -2.31
N VAL A 63 -9.79 15.36 -3.18
CA VAL A 63 -9.86 13.92 -3.44
C VAL A 63 -8.53 13.43 -4.03
N MET A 64 -7.92 14.18 -4.93
CA MET A 64 -6.61 13.85 -5.50
C MET A 64 -5.49 13.87 -4.46
N ASP A 65 -5.49 14.84 -3.54
CA ASP A 65 -4.52 14.92 -2.45
C ASP A 65 -4.68 13.72 -1.51
N THR A 66 -5.91 13.38 -1.08
CA THR A 66 -6.17 12.19 -0.26
C THR A 66 -5.73 10.91 -0.98
N ALA A 67 -6.05 10.76 -2.27
CA ALA A 67 -5.64 9.60 -3.06
C ALA A 67 -4.11 9.49 -3.19
N THR A 68 -3.43 10.63 -3.34
CA THR A 68 -1.96 10.69 -3.37
C THR A 68 -1.39 10.27 -2.03
N THR A 69 -1.86 10.87 -0.92
CA THR A 69 -1.44 10.49 0.44
C THR A 69 -1.63 9.00 0.69
N ALA A 70 -2.80 8.45 0.35
CA ALA A 70 -3.12 7.03 0.52
C ALA A 70 -2.07 6.13 -0.15
N ALA A 71 -1.80 6.37 -1.44
CA ALA A 71 -0.90 5.55 -2.21
C ALA A 71 0.57 5.67 -1.78
N LEU A 72 0.97 6.76 -1.12
CA LEU A 72 2.33 6.91 -0.62
C LEU A 72 2.63 6.06 0.62
N TYR A 73 1.61 5.46 1.26
CA TYR A 73 1.83 4.50 2.34
C TYR A 73 2.47 3.19 1.85
N SER A 74 2.39 2.86 0.56
CA SER A 74 2.91 1.59 0.03
C SER A 74 3.41 1.73 -1.40
N GLU A 75 4.64 1.29 -1.67
CA GLU A 75 5.21 1.27 -3.03
C GLU A 75 4.35 0.47 -4.02
N SER A 76 3.65 -0.57 -3.53
CA SER A 76 2.74 -1.38 -4.36
C SER A 76 1.53 -0.60 -4.90
N GLU A 77 1.18 0.55 -4.29
CA GLU A 77 0.09 1.42 -4.74
C GLU A 77 0.57 2.50 -5.74
N TRP A 78 1.88 2.65 -5.95
CA TRP A 78 2.43 3.66 -6.87
C TRP A 78 1.92 3.53 -8.31
N PRO A 79 1.79 2.32 -8.90
CA PRO A 79 1.16 2.15 -10.21
C PRO A 79 -0.33 2.48 -10.21
N VAL A 80 -1.03 2.22 -9.10
CA VAL A 80 -2.46 2.52 -8.95
C VAL A 80 -2.68 4.03 -8.94
N LEU A 81 -1.85 4.78 -8.20
CA LEU A 81 -1.86 6.24 -8.21
C LEU A 81 -1.59 6.78 -9.63
N ALA A 82 -0.58 6.25 -10.32
CA ALA A 82 -0.25 6.70 -11.67
C ALA A 82 -1.41 6.49 -12.67
N ASP A 83 -2.08 5.33 -12.63
CA ASP A 83 -3.29 5.10 -13.44
C ASP A 83 -4.41 6.08 -13.06
N ALA A 84 -4.65 6.26 -11.76
CA ALA A 84 -5.72 7.11 -11.26
C ALA A 84 -5.56 8.57 -11.71
N LEU A 85 -4.34 9.11 -11.62
CA LEU A 85 -4.02 10.47 -12.08
C LEU A 85 -4.16 10.62 -13.60
N ALA A 86 -3.68 9.64 -14.38
CA ALA A 86 -3.79 9.66 -15.83
C ALA A 86 -5.24 9.58 -16.31
N ARG A 87 -6.09 8.81 -15.62
CA ARG A 87 -7.53 8.72 -15.89
C ARG A 87 -8.27 9.99 -15.47
N ALA A 88 -7.91 10.59 -14.35
CA ALA A 88 -8.47 11.86 -13.92
C ALA A 88 -8.19 12.98 -14.94
N GLU A 89 -6.97 13.05 -15.49
CA GLU A 89 -6.63 13.93 -16.63
C GLU A 89 -7.53 13.67 -17.87
N ALA A 90 -7.90 12.40 -18.09
CA ALA A 90 -8.78 11.99 -19.19
C ALA A 90 -10.28 12.19 -18.91
N GLY A 91 -10.65 12.72 -17.73
CA GLY A 91 -12.04 12.99 -17.35
C GLY A 91 -12.74 11.84 -16.62
N ASP A 92 -11.98 10.93 -16.01
CA ASP A 92 -12.49 9.82 -15.20
C ASP A 92 -11.87 9.84 -13.80
N SER A 93 -12.65 10.26 -12.79
CA SER A 93 -12.20 10.44 -11.41
C SER A 93 -12.49 9.26 -10.49
N ASP A 94 -13.15 8.20 -10.98
CA ASP A 94 -13.51 7.03 -10.16
C ASP A 94 -12.31 6.37 -9.46
N PRO A 95 -11.13 6.24 -10.09
CA PRO A 95 -9.97 5.65 -9.42
C PRO A 95 -9.40 6.51 -8.28
N LEU A 96 -9.53 7.84 -8.36
CA LEU A 96 -9.13 8.70 -7.23
C LEU A 96 -10.02 8.44 -6.02
N PHE A 97 -11.32 8.22 -6.24
CA PHE A 97 -12.23 7.84 -5.18
C PHE A 97 -11.92 6.47 -4.60
N ALA A 98 -11.45 5.50 -5.38
CA ALA A 98 -11.08 4.19 -4.83
C ALA A 98 -9.96 4.30 -3.78
N LEU A 99 -8.90 5.05 -4.09
CA LEU A 99 -7.80 5.31 -3.15
C LEU A 99 -8.28 6.15 -1.96
N ALA A 100 -8.99 7.25 -2.21
CA ALA A 100 -9.47 8.14 -1.17
C ALA A 100 -10.48 7.46 -0.23
N ASP A 101 -11.41 6.67 -0.75
CA ASP A 101 -12.41 5.96 0.04
C ASP A 101 -11.77 4.87 0.91
N SER A 102 -10.76 4.15 0.38
CA SER A 102 -9.98 3.19 1.17
C SER A 102 -9.27 3.88 2.33
N TYR A 103 -8.61 5.01 2.05
CA TYR A 103 -7.92 5.79 3.06
C TYR A 103 -8.88 6.28 4.14
N GLU A 104 -9.98 6.92 3.76
CA GLU A 104 -11.02 7.49 4.64
C GLU A 104 -11.89 6.43 5.34
N GLY A 105 -11.74 5.15 4.99
CA GLY A 105 -12.55 4.07 5.55
C GLY A 105 -14.01 4.11 5.11
N ARG A 106 -14.29 4.61 3.91
CA ARG A 106 -15.63 4.69 3.32
C ARG A 106 -16.01 3.40 2.61
N ASN A 107 -17.15 2.84 2.99
CA ASN A 107 -17.72 1.64 2.39
C ASN A 107 -18.49 1.95 1.08
N PRO A 108 -18.72 0.96 0.20
CA PRO A 108 -19.46 1.14 -1.04
C PRO A 108 -20.90 1.66 -0.88
N ASP A 109 -21.54 1.38 0.25
CA ASP A 109 -22.90 1.89 0.57
C ASP A 109 -22.90 3.35 1.06
N GLY A 110 -21.71 3.98 1.12
CA GLY A 110 -21.51 5.34 1.56
C GLY A 110 -21.45 5.53 3.07
N THR A 111 -21.49 4.45 3.86
CA THR A 111 -21.16 4.49 5.29
C THR A 111 -19.65 4.60 5.48
N PHE A 112 -19.22 5.01 6.68
CA PHE A 112 -17.82 5.07 7.06
C PHE A 112 -17.57 4.13 8.23
N ASN A 113 -16.38 3.53 8.27
CA ASN A 113 -15.88 2.89 9.47
C ASN A 113 -15.57 3.95 10.55
N THR A 114 -15.02 3.51 11.69
CA THR A 114 -14.77 4.40 12.84
C THR A 114 -13.35 4.95 12.89
N LEU A 115 -12.51 4.73 11.88
CA LEU A 115 -11.07 5.01 11.92
C LEU A 115 -10.78 6.48 12.29
N PHE A 116 -11.21 7.42 11.45
CA PHE A 116 -10.94 8.86 11.67
C PHE A 116 -11.77 9.46 12.80
N GLN A 117 -12.95 8.91 13.11
CA GLN A 117 -13.77 9.38 14.22
C GLN A 117 -13.18 8.96 15.57
N SER A 118 -12.47 7.82 15.62
CA SER A 118 -11.83 7.32 16.85
C SER A 118 -10.50 8.01 17.12
N PHE A 119 -9.78 8.44 16.07
CA PHE A 119 -8.45 9.04 16.17
C PHE A 119 -8.36 10.20 17.20
N PRO A 120 -9.17 11.28 17.12
CA PRO A 120 -9.07 12.39 18.07
C PRO A 120 -9.42 11.95 19.50
N ILE A 121 -10.37 11.02 19.67
CA ILE A 121 -10.75 10.50 20.99
C ILE A 121 -9.59 9.71 21.62
N ILE A 122 -8.93 8.85 20.84
CA ILE A 122 -7.81 8.04 21.31
C ILE A 122 -6.59 8.93 21.58
N GLN A 123 -6.33 9.93 20.73
CA GLN A 123 -5.25 10.89 20.93
C GLN A 123 -5.44 11.65 22.25
N CYS A 124 -6.63 12.21 22.51
CA CYS A 124 -6.94 12.84 23.79
C CYS A 124 -6.84 11.86 24.97
N ALA A 125 -7.33 10.63 24.80
CA ALA A 125 -7.27 9.60 25.84
C ALA A 125 -5.83 9.21 26.21
N SER A 126 -4.85 9.43 25.32
CA SER A 126 -3.44 9.17 25.60
C SER A 126 -2.81 10.19 26.56
N GLY A 127 -3.44 11.36 26.71
CA GLY A 127 -2.89 12.52 27.44
C GLY A 127 -1.74 13.23 26.72
N ILE A 128 -1.29 12.71 25.57
CA ILE A 128 -0.26 13.34 24.74
C ILE A 128 -0.94 14.48 23.97
N GLU A 129 -0.88 15.66 24.57
CA GLU A 129 -1.38 16.89 23.96
C GLU A 129 -0.25 17.67 23.29
N ASP A 130 -0.53 18.14 22.08
CA ASP A 130 0.36 19.03 21.36
C ASP A 130 0.57 20.31 22.16
N GLN A 131 1.83 20.64 22.45
CA GLN A 131 2.15 21.93 23.04
C GLN A 131 1.92 23.03 21.99
N PRO A 132 1.40 24.20 22.39
CA PRO A 132 1.25 25.33 21.48
C PRO A 132 2.55 25.64 20.75
N VAL A 133 2.48 25.88 19.44
CA VAL A 133 3.65 26.22 18.62
C VAL A 133 4.23 27.56 19.10
N PRO A 134 5.50 27.61 19.57
CA PRO A 134 6.06 28.83 20.14
C PRO A 134 6.18 30.00 19.14
N ASP A 135 6.49 29.70 17.87
CA ASP A 135 6.52 30.66 16.76
C ASP A 135 5.79 30.08 15.53
N PRO A 136 4.45 30.25 15.45
CA PRO A 136 3.65 29.68 14.37
C PRO A 136 4.03 30.21 12.98
N GLN A 137 4.53 31.44 12.88
CA GLN A 137 4.93 32.00 11.59
C GLN A 137 6.23 31.38 11.09
N ALA A 138 7.23 31.25 11.97
CA ALA A 138 8.49 30.62 11.60
C ALA A 138 8.27 29.15 11.19
N LEU A 139 7.41 28.42 11.91
CA LEU A 139 7.05 27.06 11.54
C LEU A 139 6.32 27.00 10.20
N LEU A 140 5.35 27.90 9.94
CA LEU A 140 4.66 27.94 8.66
C LEU A 140 5.62 28.13 7.48
N ASP A 141 6.55 29.08 7.61
CA ASP A 141 7.56 29.36 6.58
C ASP A 141 8.44 28.12 6.34
N GLU A 142 8.82 27.40 7.39
CA GLU A 142 9.61 26.17 7.31
C GLU A 142 8.82 25.00 6.67
N LEU A 143 7.54 24.84 6.99
CA LEU A 143 6.67 23.82 6.38
C LEU A 143 6.55 24.06 4.87
N HIS A 144 6.26 25.29 4.45
CA HIS A 144 6.13 25.67 3.03
C HIS A 144 7.46 25.55 2.26
N GLU A 145 8.61 25.70 2.93
CA GLU A 145 9.92 25.47 2.33
C GLU A 145 10.23 23.98 2.14
N LYS A 146 10.00 23.16 3.18
CA LYS A 146 10.48 21.77 3.22
C LYS A 146 9.49 20.75 2.67
N ALA A 147 8.20 21.03 2.73
CA ALA A 147 7.13 20.13 2.28
C ALA A 147 6.07 20.90 1.47
N PRO A 148 6.45 21.59 0.37
CA PRO A 148 5.58 22.56 -0.32
C PRO A 148 4.27 21.98 -0.87
N ARG A 149 4.16 20.67 -1.13
CA ARG A 149 2.90 20.05 -1.57
C ARG A 149 2.03 19.71 -0.39
N PHE A 150 2.59 19.06 0.62
CA PHE A 150 1.85 18.56 1.78
C PHE A 150 1.51 19.65 2.80
N SER A 151 2.24 20.75 2.80
CA SER A 151 1.95 21.92 3.67
C SER A 151 1.15 23.02 2.97
N ARG A 152 0.83 22.87 1.68
CA ARG A 152 0.26 23.93 0.84
C ARG A 152 -0.98 24.59 1.45
N ASP A 153 -1.88 23.79 1.99
CA ASP A 153 -3.16 24.23 2.52
C ASP A 153 -3.10 24.54 4.03
N ILE A 154 -1.92 24.38 4.66
CA ILE A 154 -1.68 24.79 6.05
C ILE A 154 -1.55 26.31 6.10
N THR A 155 -2.32 26.92 6.98
CA THR A 155 -2.33 28.36 7.22
C THR A 155 -1.77 28.71 8.60
N LEU A 156 -1.50 30.01 8.80
CA LEU A 156 -1.12 30.51 10.12
C LEU A 156 -2.23 30.30 11.16
N GLU A 157 -3.50 30.32 10.75
CA GLU A 157 -4.63 30.09 11.64
C GLU A 157 -4.63 28.64 12.14
N ASP A 158 -4.31 27.66 11.28
CA ASP A 158 -4.23 26.25 11.68
C ASP A 158 -3.15 26.00 12.74
N LEU A 159 -2.01 26.68 12.64
CA LEU A 159 -0.91 26.57 13.63
C LEU A 159 -1.14 27.38 14.90
N GLN A 160 -2.04 28.36 14.86
CA GLN A 160 -2.45 29.15 16.02
C GLN A 160 -3.67 28.57 16.73
N TYR A 161 -4.43 27.73 16.03
CA TYR A 161 -5.56 27.02 16.57
C TYR A 161 -5.07 25.97 17.57
N ASP A 162 -5.60 26.00 18.78
CA ASP A 162 -5.31 25.04 19.86
C ASP A 162 -6.08 23.71 19.67
N GLY A 163 -6.62 23.49 18.46
CA GLY A 163 -7.07 22.18 18.05
C GLY A 163 -8.39 21.72 18.66
N GLY A 164 -9.20 22.58 19.28
CA GLY A 164 -10.39 22.11 20.01
C GLY A 164 -9.95 21.20 21.13
N SER A 165 -9.52 21.81 22.24
CA SER A 165 -8.77 21.10 23.28
C SER A 165 -9.50 19.85 23.74
N CYS A 166 -8.72 18.84 24.09
CA CYS A 166 -9.22 17.61 24.69
C CYS A 166 -10.17 17.88 25.87
N ASP A 167 -10.08 19.06 26.51
CA ASP A 167 -10.99 19.60 27.53
C ASP A 167 -12.48 19.53 27.15
N ASP A 168 -12.85 19.70 25.87
CA ASP A 168 -14.24 19.60 25.42
C ASP A 168 -14.74 18.15 25.31
N LEU A 169 -13.81 17.18 25.21
CA LEU A 169 -14.09 15.75 25.05
C LEU A 169 -13.92 14.96 26.35
N MET A 170 -12.95 15.31 27.19
CA MET A 170 -12.59 14.61 28.42
C MET A 170 -11.76 15.48 29.38
N ASP A 171 -11.72 15.10 30.66
CA ASP A 171 -10.80 15.70 31.63
C ASP A 171 -9.33 15.37 31.25
N ASP A 172 -8.37 16.19 31.69
CA ASP A 172 -6.93 15.98 31.51
C ASP A 172 -6.53 14.52 31.81
N GLN A 173 -5.90 13.87 30.83
CA GLN A 173 -5.41 12.52 31.00
C GLN A 173 -3.96 12.53 31.51
N PRO A 174 -3.60 11.62 32.45
CA PRO A 174 -2.25 11.58 32.96
C PRO A 174 -1.27 11.06 31.90
N VAL A 175 -0.30 11.89 31.51
CA VAL A 175 0.84 11.43 30.70
C VAL A 175 1.74 10.54 31.55
N VAL A 176 1.98 9.32 31.09
CA VAL A 176 2.95 8.41 31.71
C VAL A 176 4.27 8.55 30.95
N ALA A 177 5.30 9.05 31.63
CA ALA A 177 6.65 8.98 31.10
C ALA A 177 7.04 7.51 30.90
N LEU A 178 7.54 7.17 29.72
CA LEU A 178 8.03 5.83 29.44
C LEU A 178 9.30 5.58 30.26
N ASP A 179 9.30 4.54 31.07
CA ASP A 179 10.44 4.08 31.87
C ASP A 179 10.49 2.54 31.79
N TYR A 180 10.92 2.05 30.63
CA TYR A 180 11.03 0.62 30.39
C TYR A 180 12.27 0.07 31.10
N ARG A 181 12.06 -0.85 32.05
CA ARG A 181 13.12 -1.54 32.81
C ARG A 181 13.11 -3.05 32.62
N GLY A 182 12.40 -3.52 31.60
CA GLY A 182 12.35 -4.93 31.27
C GLY A 182 13.65 -5.41 30.62
N ALA A 183 13.87 -6.73 30.66
CA ALA A 183 15.00 -7.39 30.03
C ALA A 183 14.58 -8.23 28.82
N ALA A 184 13.32 -8.10 28.37
CA ALA A 184 12.86 -8.81 27.19
C ALA A 184 13.45 -8.12 25.95
N PRO A 185 13.97 -8.89 24.97
CA PRO A 185 14.40 -8.34 23.70
C PRO A 185 13.28 -7.58 23.01
N ILE A 186 13.59 -6.39 22.49
CA ILE A 186 12.67 -5.58 21.68
C ILE A 186 13.34 -5.31 20.33
N LEU A 187 12.69 -5.77 19.27
CA LEU A 187 13.02 -5.35 17.92
C LEU A 187 12.19 -4.13 17.57
N VAL A 188 12.84 -3.04 17.17
CA VAL A 188 12.20 -1.89 16.55
C VAL A 188 12.59 -1.92 15.08
N VAL A 189 11.62 -1.94 14.17
CA VAL A 189 11.89 -1.87 12.73
C VAL A 189 11.55 -0.45 12.26
N GLY A 190 12.54 0.24 11.71
CA GLY A 190 12.38 1.59 11.18
C GLY A 190 12.63 1.62 9.66
N GLY A 191 11.68 2.15 8.90
CA GLY A 191 11.83 2.38 7.46
C GLY A 191 12.52 3.72 7.18
N GLN A 192 13.53 3.73 6.32
CA GLN A 192 14.24 4.95 5.93
C GLN A 192 13.34 5.94 5.20
N ASN A 193 12.43 5.43 4.36
CA ASN A 193 11.49 6.22 3.57
C ASN A 193 10.04 6.02 4.05
N ASP A 194 9.84 5.83 5.36
CA ASP A 194 8.49 5.76 5.95
C ASP A 194 7.89 7.16 6.07
N PRO A 195 6.83 7.50 5.30
CA PRO A 195 6.29 8.85 5.29
C PRO A 195 5.51 9.20 6.56
N ALA A 196 4.91 8.21 7.23
CA ALA A 196 3.96 8.44 8.31
C ALA A 196 4.63 8.40 9.69
N THR A 197 5.61 7.50 9.87
CA THR A 197 6.45 7.39 11.07
C THR A 197 7.94 7.43 10.69
N PRO A 198 8.49 8.63 10.42
CA PRO A 198 9.83 8.79 9.85
C PRO A 198 10.93 8.14 10.69
N TYR A 199 11.96 7.60 10.02
CA TYR A 199 13.02 6.77 10.59
C TYR A 199 13.61 7.28 11.93
N ARG A 200 13.80 8.60 12.06
CA ARG A 200 14.34 9.21 13.28
C ARG A 200 13.52 8.88 14.54
N TRP A 201 12.20 8.72 14.42
CA TRP A 201 11.36 8.35 15.55
C TRP A 201 11.62 6.91 16.02
N ALA A 202 12.01 6.02 15.10
CA ALA A 202 12.47 4.67 15.47
C ALA A 202 13.82 4.72 16.21
N GLU A 203 14.74 5.60 15.79
CA GLU A 203 16.01 5.83 16.51
C GLU A 203 15.77 6.36 17.93
N GLU A 204 14.90 7.37 18.07
CA GLU A 204 14.49 7.94 19.35
C GLU A 204 13.81 6.88 20.24
N MET A 205 12.90 6.08 19.69
CA MET A 205 12.22 5.00 20.40
C MET A 205 13.21 3.97 20.96
N VAL A 206 14.21 3.56 20.19
CA VAL A 206 15.27 2.65 20.67
C VAL A 206 16.08 3.31 21.78
N GLY A 207 16.37 4.61 21.68
CA GLY A 207 17.04 5.37 22.74
C GLY A 207 16.27 5.35 24.07
N GLU A 208 14.96 5.55 24.02
CA GLU A 208 14.08 5.57 25.21
C GLU A 208 13.81 4.17 25.79
N LEU A 209 13.72 3.14 24.94
CA LEU A 209 13.58 1.74 25.38
C LEU A 209 14.87 1.16 25.98
N GLY A 210 16.00 1.77 25.68
CA GLY A 210 17.30 1.45 26.27
C GLY A 210 17.89 0.12 25.75
N PRO A 211 18.77 -0.53 26.54
CA PRO A 211 19.68 -1.57 26.04
C PRO A 211 19.00 -2.89 25.64
N SER A 212 17.70 -3.04 25.92
CA SER A 212 16.92 -4.21 25.52
C SER A 212 16.35 -4.06 24.10
N ALA A 213 16.42 -2.87 23.50
CA ALA A 213 15.93 -2.59 22.16
C ALA A 213 17.08 -2.60 21.13
N THR A 214 16.79 -3.07 19.93
CA THR A 214 17.68 -2.99 18.77
C THR A 214 16.89 -2.51 17.56
N LEU A 215 17.47 -1.54 16.84
CA LEU A 215 16.93 -1.03 15.59
C LEU A 215 17.32 -1.96 14.44
N LEU A 216 16.34 -2.42 13.68
CA LEU A 216 16.52 -2.95 12.34
C LEU A 216 16.11 -1.88 11.34
N THR A 217 17.03 -1.54 10.44
CA THR A 217 16.79 -0.53 9.42
C THR A 217 16.27 -1.20 8.16
N TYR A 218 15.14 -0.75 7.65
CA TYR A 218 14.66 -1.12 6.32
C TYR A 218 14.88 0.05 5.34
N THR A 219 15.53 -0.20 4.20
CA THR A 219 15.93 0.85 3.25
C THR A 219 14.87 1.14 2.18
N GLY A 220 13.79 0.36 2.14
CA GLY A 220 12.71 0.53 1.17
C GLY A 220 11.71 1.62 1.51
N GLU A 221 10.63 1.63 0.72
CA GLU A 221 9.55 2.60 0.77
C GLU A 221 8.35 2.08 1.57
N GLY A 222 7.48 3.01 1.99
CA GLY A 222 6.19 2.70 2.58
C GLY A 222 6.17 2.71 4.12
N HIS A 223 4.98 2.53 4.67
CA HIS A 223 4.68 2.67 6.09
C HIS A 223 4.30 1.34 6.73
N GLY A 224 4.96 1.03 7.85
CA GLY A 224 4.84 -0.26 8.52
C GLY A 224 5.69 -1.31 7.84
N GLN A 225 6.64 -1.88 8.57
CA GLN A 225 7.69 -2.73 7.99
C GLN A 225 7.53 -4.22 8.30
N MET A 226 6.41 -4.58 8.94
CA MET A 226 6.12 -5.97 9.29
C MET A 226 6.01 -6.83 8.04
N LEU A 227 6.79 -7.89 7.95
CA LEU A 227 6.83 -8.81 6.80
C LEU A 227 7.14 -8.16 5.44
N VAL A 228 7.73 -6.96 5.41
CA VAL A 228 7.93 -6.18 4.17
C VAL A 228 8.99 -6.76 3.23
N SER A 229 9.92 -7.55 3.78
CA SER A 229 10.94 -8.29 3.02
C SER A 229 11.27 -9.60 3.72
N THR A 230 11.90 -10.53 3.00
CA THR A 230 12.42 -11.78 3.55
C THR A 230 13.40 -11.51 4.70
N CYS A 231 14.28 -10.53 4.53
CA CYS A 231 15.26 -10.13 5.55
C CYS A 231 14.58 -9.64 6.85
N VAL A 232 13.57 -8.76 6.72
CA VAL A 232 12.82 -8.26 7.89
C VAL A 232 12.03 -9.39 8.55
N THR A 233 11.34 -10.20 7.75
CA THR A 233 10.57 -11.36 8.23
C THR A 233 11.43 -12.33 9.03
N ASP A 234 12.65 -12.62 8.57
CA ASP A 234 13.58 -13.51 9.27
C ASP A 234 14.02 -12.92 10.63
N ALA A 235 14.28 -11.61 10.70
CA ALA A 235 14.65 -10.94 11.94
C ALA A 235 13.48 -10.89 12.95
N GLU A 236 12.27 -10.64 12.46
CA GLU A 236 11.04 -10.69 13.24
C GLU A 236 10.78 -12.11 13.77
N GLY A 237 10.90 -13.11 12.90
CA GLY A 237 10.77 -14.52 13.24
C GLY A 237 11.77 -14.94 14.32
N ALA A 238 13.05 -14.62 14.15
CA ALA A 238 14.09 -14.91 15.15
C ALA A 238 13.84 -14.20 16.49
N THR A 239 13.34 -12.96 16.45
CA THR A 239 13.00 -12.21 17.67
C THR A 239 11.81 -12.84 18.39
N LEU A 240 10.73 -13.16 17.67
CA LEU A 240 9.50 -13.68 18.26
C LEU A 240 9.60 -15.15 18.70
N ALA A 241 10.26 -15.99 17.91
CA ALA A 241 10.38 -17.42 18.17
C ALA A 241 11.54 -17.75 19.13
N ASP A 242 12.68 -17.09 18.92
CA ASP A 242 13.95 -17.45 19.57
C ASP A 242 14.48 -16.37 20.51
N LEU A 243 13.76 -15.25 20.67
CA LEU A 243 14.20 -14.09 21.48
C LEU A 243 15.59 -13.57 21.06
N THR A 244 15.91 -13.70 19.76
CA THR A 244 17.19 -13.32 19.19
C THR A 244 17.06 -12.02 18.40
N LEU A 245 17.78 -10.98 18.81
CA LEU A 245 17.86 -9.71 18.09
C LEU A 245 18.93 -9.78 17.00
N PRO A 246 18.78 -8.98 15.92
CA PRO A 246 19.84 -8.81 14.94
C PRO A 246 21.07 -8.10 15.55
N ASP A 247 22.18 -8.14 14.83
CA ASP A 247 23.38 -7.37 15.20
C ASP A 247 23.09 -5.85 15.19
N GLU A 248 23.81 -5.09 16.03
CA GLU A 248 23.69 -3.63 16.06
C GLU A 248 24.01 -3.03 14.68
N GLY A 249 23.10 -2.18 14.18
CA GLY A 249 23.21 -1.57 12.86
C GLY A 249 22.82 -2.50 11.71
N ALA A 250 22.05 -3.55 11.98
CA ALA A 250 21.49 -4.39 10.93
C ALA A 250 20.61 -3.59 9.97
N VAL A 251 20.75 -3.92 8.68
CA VAL A 251 20.04 -3.29 7.57
C VAL A 251 19.44 -4.40 6.70
N CYS A 252 18.18 -4.23 6.35
CA CYS A 252 17.48 -5.01 5.35
C CYS A 252 17.12 -4.12 4.17
N ASP A 253 17.32 -4.65 2.97
CA ASP A 253 16.91 -4.02 1.72
C ASP A 253 15.59 -4.63 1.23
N PRO A 254 14.86 -3.95 0.33
CA PRO A 254 13.76 -4.56 -0.40
C PRO A 254 14.20 -5.87 -1.06
N ASP A 255 13.29 -6.85 -1.08
CA ASP A 255 13.52 -8.07 -1.85
C ASP A 255 13.63 -7.71 -3.35
N PRO A 256 14.50 -8.39 -4.12
CA PRO A 256 14.63 -8.10 -5.54
C PRO A 256 13.35 -8.46 -6.29
N VAL A 257 12.98 -7.63 -7.26
CA VAL A 257 11.88 -7.91 -8.18
C VAL A 257 12.14 -9.23 -8.93
N VAL A 258 11.12 -10.08 -8.96
CA VAL A 258 11.07 -11.29 -9.78
C VAL A 258 10.77 -10.91 -11.21
N GLU A 259 11.84 -10.86 -12.01
CA GLU A 259 11.76 -10.56 -13.43
C GLU A 259 10.89 -11.57 -14.18
N ARG A 260 10.18 -11.08 -15.21
CA ARG A 260 9.42 -11.93 -16.13
C ARG A 260 10.34 -12.98 -16.74
N PRO A 261 10.07 -14.29 -16.57
CA PRO A 261 10.87 -15.33 -17.19
C PRO A 261 10.82 -15.25 -18.73
N SER A 262 11.93 -15.57 -19.39
CA SER A 262 11.99 -15.52 -20.86
C SER A 262 10.99 -16.45 -21.54
N TRP A 263 10.66 -17.58 -20.90
CA TRP A 263 9.68 -18.56 -21.40
C TRP A 263 8.23 -18.13 -21.20
N TRP A 264 7.97 -17.09 -20.40
CA TRP A 264 6.61 -16.67 -20.05
C TRP A 264 5.79 -16.23 -21.27
N ALA A 265 6.44 -15.69 -22.31
CA ALA A 265 5.76 -15.29 -23.55
C ALA A 265 5.11 -16.45 -24.31
N ASP A 266 5.60 -17.68 -24.09
CA ASP A 266 5.13 -18.88 -24.76
C ASP A 266 4.14 -19.68 -23.90
N LEU A 267 3.77 -19.16 -22.71
CA LEU A 267 2.89 -19.83 -21.77
C LEU A 267 1.50 -20.07 -22.40
N PRO A 268 1.05 -21.33 -22.53
CA PRO A 268 -0.18 -21.65 -23.24
C PRO A 268 -1.40 -21.15 -22.46
N THR A 269 -2.23 -20.33 -23.11
CA THR A 269 -3.49 -19.83 -22.55
C THR A 269 -4.66 -20.65 -23.10
N PRO A 270 -5.51 -21.27 -22.26
CA PRO A 270 -6.66 -22.03 -22.73
C PRO A 270 -7.72 -21.20 -23.43
N ASP A 271 -8.46 -21.82 -24.35
CA ASP A 271 -9.65 -21.21 -24.97
C ASP A 271 -10.68 -20.80 -23.91
N GLY A 272 -11.21 -19.58 -24.02
CA GLY A 272 -12.17 -19.02 -23.07
C GLY A 272 -11.55 -18.21 -21.93
N VAL A 273 -10.23 -18.19 -21.80
CA VAL A 273 -9.51 -17.26 -20.92
C VAL A 273 -9.16 -15.99 -21.69
N GLY A 274 -9.49 -14.83 -21.12
CA GLY A 274 -9.26 -13.53 -21.73
C GLY A 274 -7.80 -13.11 -21.81
N ASN A 275 -7.59 -11.93 -22.40
CA ASN A 275 -6.31 -11.22 -22.35
C ASN A 275 -5.98 -10.79 -20.91
N PRO A 276 -4.70 -10.52 -20.61
CA PRO A 276 -4.33 -9.94 -19.32
C PRO A 276 -5.10 -8.67 -19.00
N VAL A 277 -5.49 -8.53 -17.74
CA VAL A 277 -6.12 -7.35 -17.16
C VAL A 277 -5.30 -6.89 -15.95
N SER A 278 -5.34 -5.60 -15.63
CA SER A 278 -4.67 -5.06 -14.45
C SER A 278 -5.61 -5.12 -13.25
N LEU A 279 -5.28 -5.94 -12.24
CA LEU A 279 -6.00 -6.04 -10.96
C LEU A 279 -5.01 -6.07 -9.77
N PRO A 280 -4.20 -5.01 -9.58
CA PRO A 280 -3.07 -5.00 -8.62
C PRO A 280 -3.54 -5.15 -7.17
N ALA A 281 -4.66 -4.53 -6.80
CA ALA A 281 -5.24 -4.70 -5.46
C ALA A 281 -5.59 -6.17 -5.16
N LEU A 282 -6.04 -6.92 -6.18
CA LEU A 282 -6.42 -8.32 -6.01
C LEU A 282 -5.19 -9.23 -5.90
N THR A 283 -4.14 -8.98 -6.69
CA THR A 283 -2.88 -9.75 -6.59
C THR A 283 -2.19 -9.48 -5.26
N ALA A 284 -2.19 -8.23 -4.78
CA ALA A 284 -1.68 -7.88 -3.46
C ALA A 284 -2.46 -8.58 -2.35
N ALA A 285 -3.79 -8.63 -2.43
CA ALA A 285 -4.63 -9.27 -1.42
C ALA A 285 -4.39 -10.79 -1.28
N ILE A 286 -3.89 -11.46 -2.33
CA ILE A 286 -3.49 -12.88 -2.28
C ILE A 286 -1.98 -13.08 -2.05
N GLY A 287 -1.23 -12.02 -1.75
CA GLY A 287 0.20 -12.06 -1.43
C GLY A 287 1.13 -12.24 -2.64
N LEU A 288 0.63 -12.05 -3.86
CA LEU A 288 1.48 -12.01 -5.06
C LEU A 288 1.93 -10.57 -5.31
N THR A 289 3.15 -10.27 -4.90
CA THR A 289 3.88 -9.04 -5.18
C THR A 289 4.91 -9.32 -6.28
N ASP A 290 5.47 -8.26 -6.86
CA ASP A 290 6.57 -8.35 -7.80
C ASP A 290 7.85 -8.94 -7.19
N THR A 291 7.97 -8.97 -5.86
CA THR A 291 9.07 -9.61 -5.12
C THR A 291 8.82 -11.06 -4.74
N THR A 292 7.55 -11.50 -4.63
CA THR A 292 7.23 -12.92 -4.37
C THR A 292 7.13 -13.73 -5.66
N GLY A 293 6.77 -13.10 -6.77
CA GLY A 293 6.68 -13.78 -8.06
C GLY A 293 6.34 -12.85 -9.23
N TYR A 294 6.40 -13.41 -10.44
CA TYR A 294 5.85 -12.74 -11.62
C TYR A 294 4.49 -13.34 -11.95
N GLY A 295 3.46 -12.53 -12.18
CA GLY A 295 2.14 -13.05 -12.55
C GLY A 295 1.34 -12.21 -13.51
N GLU A 296 0.37 -12.85 -14.14
CA GLU A 296 -0.64 -12.19 -14.98
C GLU A 296 -2.04 -12.55 -14.51
N THR A 297 -2.88 -11.53 -14.41
CA THR A 297 -4.30 -11.69 -14.09
C THR A 297 -5.14 -11.68 -15.36
N ARG A 298 -6.11 -12.59 -15.46
CA ARG A 298 -7.01 -12.76 -16.60
C ARG A 298 -8.42 -13.02 -16.11
N LEU A 299 -9.39 -12.79 -16.98
CA LEU A 299 -10.81 -13.07 -16.69
C LEU A 299 -11.32 -14.24 -17.53
N THR A 300 -12.23 -15.03 -16.96
CA THR A 300 -12.89 -16.13 -17.66
C THR A 300 -14.34 -16.29 -17.19
N SER A 301 -15.19 -16.84 -18.04
CA SER A 301 -16.55 -17.26 -17.67
C SER A 301 -16.63 -18.72 -17.20
N MET A 302 -15.49 -19.42 -17.16
CA MET A 302 -15.40 -20.78 -16.64
C MET A 302 -15.54 -20.78 -15.11
N SER A 303 -16.08 -21.85 -14.55
CA SER A 303 -15.94 -22.10 -13.11
C SER A 303 -14.46 -22.34 -12.74
N PRO A 304 -14.08 -22.13 -11.48
CA PRO A 304 -12.70 -22.34 -11.02
C PRO A 304 -12.09 -23.69 -11.40
N GLN A 305 -12.82 -24.79 -11.18
CA GLN A 305 -12.34 -26.12 -11.54
C GLN A 305 -12.21 -26.31 -13.06
N GLU A 306 -13.19 -25.83 -13.85
CA GLU A 306 -13.13 -25.93 -15.32
C GLU A 306 -11.92 -25.17 -15.89
N ALA A 307 -11.61 -23.99 -15.34
CA ALA A 307 -10.45 -23.22 -15.76
C ALA A 307 -9.13 -23.92 -15.40
N VAL A 308 -8.98 -24.47 -14.19
CA VAL A 308 -7.78 -25.21 -13.79
C VAL A 308 -7.61 -26.49 -14.61
N ASP A 309 -8.69 -27.20 -14.94
CA ASP A 309 -8.66 -28.37 -15.81
C ASP A 309 -8.22 -27.98 -17.24
N ALA A 310 -8.71 -26.84 -17.75
CA ALA A 310 -8.32 -26.32 -19.06
C ALA A 310 -6.83 -25.92 -19.11
N TYR A 311 -6.32 -25.27 -18.06
CA TYR A 311 -4.89 -24.98 -17.91
C TYR A 311 -4.07 -26.25 -17.82
N THR A 312 -4.51 -27.25 -17.06
CA THR A 312 -3.85 -28.54 -16.95
C THR A 312 -3.69 -29.19 -18.32
N ALA A 313 -4.76 -29.25 -19.11
CA ALA A 313 -4.71 -29.82 -20.46
C ALA A 313 -3.77 -29.03 -21.40
N ALA A 314 -3.80 -27.70 -21.34
CA ALA A 314 -2.96 -26.84 -22.17
C ALA A 314 -1.47 -26.97 -21.80
N PHE A 315 -1.16 -26.98 -20.50
CA PHE A 315 0.19 -27.09 -19.96
C PHE A 315 0.81 -28.46 -20.26
N GLU A 316 0.07 -29.55 -20.03
CA GLU A 316 0.54 -30.89 -20.35
C GLU A 316 0.78 -31.10 -21.85
N ALA A 317 -0.05 -30.48 -22.71
CA ALA A 317 0.16 -30.51 -24.15
C ALA A 317 1.45 -29.81 -24.59
N ASP A 318 1.93 -28.85 -23.80
CA ASP A 318 3.17 -28.09 -24.03
C ASP A 318 4.37 -28.62 -23.22
N GLY A 319 4.21 -29.78 -22.56
CA GLY A 319 5.31 -30.48 -21.88
C GLY A 319 5.53 -30.09 -20.41
N TYR A 320 4.65 -29.28 -19.82
CA TYR A 320 4.65 -28.99 -18.39
C TYR A 320 4.18 -30.22 -17.61
N ARG A 321 4.61 -30.33 -16.36
CA ARG A 321 4.21 -31.41 -15.45
C ARG A 321 3.22 -30.89 -14.41
N SER A 322 1.98 -31.37 -14.45
CA SER A 322 1.02 -31.12 -13.37
C SER A 322 1.48 -31.77 -12.06
N LEU A 323 1.43 -31.01 -10.97
CA LEU A 323 1.64 -31.46 -9.59
C LEU A 323 0.30 -31.72 -8.88
N GLY A 324 -0.82 -31.42 -9.53
CA GLY A 324 -2.17 -31.55 -9.02
C GLY A 324 -2.90 -30.22 -8.87
N SER A 325 -4.17 -30.31 -8.53
CA SER A 325 -5.03 -29.17 -8.20
C SER A 325 -5.81 -29.44 -6.92
N GLU A 326 -6.06 -28.40 -6.14
CA GLU A 326 -6.83 -28.49 -4.90
C GLU A 326 -7.64 -27.22 -4.60
N PRO A 327 -8.78 -27.34 -3.90
CA PRO A 327 -9.49 -26.17 -3.38
C PRO A 327 -8.67 -25.43 -2.33
N VAL A 328 -8.76 -24.10 -2.30
CA VAL A 328 -8.16 -23.26 -1.26
C VAL A 328 -9.20 -23.05 -0.16
N THR A 329 -9.00 -23.70 0.98
CA THR A 329 -10.06 -23.94 1.98
C THR A 329 -10.63 -22.66 2.60
N ASP A 330 -9.84 -21.60 2.67
CA ASP A 330 -10.22 -20.31 3.28
C ASP A 330 -10.49 -19.20 2.25
N LEU A 331 -10.55 -19.55 0.95
CA LEU A 331 -10.73 -18.59 -0.13
C LEU A 331 -11.92 -18.94 -1.04
N GLY A 332 -13.07 -19.25 -0.43
CA GLY A 332 -14.32 -19.48 -1.15
C GLY A 332 -14.25 -20.65 -2.15
N ASP A 333 -14.73 -20.42 -3.38
CA ASP A 333 -14.72 -21.39 -4.47
C ASP A 333 -13.38 -21.46 -5.24
N THR A 334 -12.31 -20.92 -4.67
CA THR A 334 -11.00 -20.89 -5.31
C THR A 334 -10.40 -22.28 -5.50
N VAL A 335 -9.84 -22.52 -6.68
CA VAL A 335 -9.03 -23.71 -6.99
C VAL A 335 -7.62 -23.29 -7.38
N ARG A 336 -6.62 -23.97 -6.84
CA ARG A 336 -5.21 -23.81 -7.21
C ARG A 336 -4.73 -25.03 -7.98
N GLY A 337 -4.16 -24.81 -9.16
CA GLY A 337 -3.32 -25.78 -9.88
C GLY A 337 -1.84 -25.46 -9.70
N ALA A 338 -1.00 -26.49 -9.58
CA ALA A 338 0.45 -26.34 -9.51
C ALA A 338 1.13 -27.14 -10.62
N PHE A 339 2.11 -26.54 -11.28
CA PHE A 339 2.76 -27.09 -12.48
C PHE A 339 4.25 -26.82 -12.44
N LEU A 340 5.04 -27.69 -13.07
CA LEU A 340 6.44 -27.40 -13.38
C LEU A 340 6.63 -27.20 -14.86
N THR A 341 7.41 -26.18 -15.23
CA THR A 341 7.93 -26.03 -16.59
C THR A 341 8.82 -27.22 -16.96
N PRO A 342 9.14 -27.44 -18.25
CA PRO A 342 10.12 -28.44 -18.66
C PRO A 342 11.49 -28.29 -17.99
N ASP A 343 11.85 -27.06 -17.61
CA ASP A 343 13.11 -26.73 -16.94
C ASP A 343 13.03 -26.79 -15.41
N GLY A 344 11.84 -27.03 -14.85
CA GLY A 344 11.62 -27.28 -13.42
C GLY A 344 11.14 -26.08 -12.60
N ASP A 345 10.81 -24.96 -13.24
CA ASP A 345 10.26 -23.76 -12.59
C ASP A 345 8.80 -23.99 -12.14
N LEU A 346 8.42 -23.44 -10.98
CA LEU A 346 7.07 -23.57 -10.45
C LEU A 346 6.13 -22.54 -11.07
N VAL A 347 5.02 -23.02 -11.64
CA VAL A 347 3.91 -22.20 -12.10
C VAL A 347 2.66 -22.56 -11.31
N LEU A 348 2.02 -21.56 -10.73
CA LEU A 348 0.73 -21.68 -10.06
C LEU A 348 -0.36 -21.06 -10.93
N VAL A 349 -1.52 -21.71 -10.97
CA VAL A 349 -2.74 -21.17 -11.56
C VAL A 349 -3.79 -21.12 -10.45
N PHE A 350 -4.06 -19.93 -9.96
CA PHE A 350 -5.15 -19.68 -9.01
C PHE A 350 -6.37 -19.20 -9.77
N VAL A 351 -7.53 -19.83 -9.54
CA VAL A 351 -8.78 -19.38 -10.12
C VAL A 351 -9.78 -19.10 -9.02
N MET A 352 -10.11 -17.83 -8.84
CA MET A 352 -11.07 -17.33 -7.86
C MET A 352 -12.41 -17.12 -8.56
N GLY A 353 -13.46 -17.79 -8.10
CA GLY A 353 -14.80 -17.62 -8.63
C GLY A 353 -15.60 -16.56 -7.86
N PRO A 354 -16.88 -16.38 -8.20
CA PRO A 354 -17.71 -15.34 -7.60
C PRO A 354 -17.87 -15.47 -6.06
N GLU A 355 -17.77 -16.67 -5.48
CA GLU A 355 -17.87 -16.82 -4.02
C GLU A 355 -16.62 -16.30 -3.33
N ALA A 356 -15.42 -16.58 -3.88
CA ALA A 356 -14.17 -16.05 -3.38
C ALA A 356 -14.10 -14.52 -3.49
N LEU A 357 -14.51 -13.97 -4.65
CA LEU A 357 -14.47 -12.53 -4.92
C LEU A 357 -15.49 -11.73 -4.08
N ALA A 358 -16.45 -12.40 -3.45
CA ALA A 358 -17.43 -11.78 -2.56
C ALA A 358 -17.01 -11.80 -1.08
N LEU A 359 -15.86 -12.40 -0.74
CA LEU A 359 -15.32 -12.37 0.62
C LEU A 359 -14.94 -10.93 1.00
N ASP A 360 -15.19 -10.53 2.25
CA ASP A 360 -14.93 -9.16 2.72
C ASP A 360 -13.50 -8.69 2.41
N ASP A 361 -12.52 -9.59 2.54
CA ASP A 361 -11.10 -9.32 2.28
C ASP A 361 -10.76 -9.09 0.79
N LEU A 362 -11.62 -9.57 -0.13
CA LEU A 362 -11.40 -9.45 -1.58
C LEU A 362 -12.42 -8.56 -2.28
N ALA A 363 -13.60 -8.31 -1.68
CA ALA A 363 -14.72 -7.65 -2.33
C ALA A 363 -14.38 -6.24 -2.83
N GLY A 364 -13.57 -5.49 -2.08
CA GLY A 364 -13.07 -4.18 -2.51
C GLY A 364 -12.16 -4.29 -3.75
N ALA A 365 -11.17 -5.19 -3.67
CA ALA A 365 -10.20 -5.42 -4.74
C ALA A 365 -10.81 -6.05 -6.01
N ALA A 366 -11.94 -6.75 -5.86
CA ALA A 366 -12.67 -7.40 -6.94
C ALA A 366 -13.79 -6.54 -7.56
N SER A 367 -13.99 -5.31 -7.09
CA SER A 367 -15.11 -4.45 -7.53
C SER A 367 -15.13 -4.15 -9.04
N SER A 368 -13.99 -4.24 -9.72
CA SER A 368 -13.86 -4.09 -11.17
C SER A 368 -14.05 -5.40 -11.96
N VAL A 369 -14.25 -6.53 -11.29
CA VAL A 369 -14.49 -7.83 -11.95
C VAL A 369 -15.97 -7.91 -12.36
N PRO A 370 -16.29 -8.20 -13.63
CA PRO A 370 -17.69 -8.34 -14.06
C PRO A 370 -18.43 -9.47 -13.36
N ASP A 371 -19.71 -9.25 -13.03
CA ASP A 371 -20.58 -10.23 -12.38
C ASP A 371 -20.54 -11.61 -13.06
N GLY A 372 -20.31 -12.65 -12.24
CA GLY A 372 -20.31 -14.04 -12.68
C GLY A 372 -19.04 -14.48 -13.44
N GLN A 373 -18.02 -13.63 -13.55
CA GLN A 373 -16.71 -14.03 -14.03
C GLN A 373 -15.83 -14.56 -12.90
N SER A 374 -14.91 -15.45 -13.27
CA SER A 374 -13.81 -15.89 -12.42
C SER A 374 -12.55 -15.12 -12.80
N VAL A 375 -11.70 -14.87 -11.81
CA VAL A 375 -10.36 -14.32 -12.01
C VAL A 375 -9.36 -15.47 -12.03
N VAL A 376 -8.51 -15.49 -13.06
CA VAL A 376 -7.36 -16.39 -13.17
C VAL A 376 -6.10 -15.59 -12.87
N VAL A 377 -5.30 -16.03 -11.91
CA VAL A 377 -3.94 -15.56 -11.67
C VAL A 377 -2.98 -16.68 -12.04
N VAL A 378 -2.20 -16.47 -13.09
CA VAL A 378 -1.07 -17.35 -13.43
C VAL A 378 0.18 -16.71 -12.87
N ALA A 379 0.92 -17.43 -12.03
CA ALA A 379 2.09 -16.92 -11.33
C ALA A 379 3.30 -17.85 -11.46
N TYR A 380 4.47 -17.28 -11.72
CA TYR A 380 5.77 -17.89 -11.55
C TYR A 380 6.32 -17.52 -10.19
N LEU A 381 6.78 -18.52 -9.45
CA LEU A 381 7.50 -18.35 -8.18
C LEU A 381 8.91 -18.94 -8.35
N PRO A 382 9.98 -18.17 -8.07
CA PRO A 382 11.38 -18.59 -8.29
C PRO A 382 11.90 -19.65 -7.30
#